data_AF-A0A838BU77-F1
#
_entry.id   AF-A0A838BU77-F1
#
_cell.length_a   1.000
_cell.length_b   1.000
_cell.length_c   1.000
_cell.angle_alpha   90.00
_cell.angle_beta   90.00
_cell.angle_gamma   90.00
#
_symmetry.space_group_name_H-M   'P 1'
#
loop_
_entity.id
_entity.type
_entity.pdbx_description
1 polymer ?
#
loop_
_entity_poly.entity_id
_entity_poly.type
_entity_poly.pdbx_seq_one_letter_code
_entity_poly.pdbx_strand_id
1 'polypeptide(L)'
;MMETIEAKLDSSPVPVPQVKSPGVSERSFVDALVDPVNIFASPREVVEHPWFSDEEKRTILLSWARDELVIEQVASRIMPDLQVKSRIDAVIEALANFDPAAAGEYHSAAQSIRSDKSRQPVRRRISH
;
A
#
# COMPACT_ATOMS: atom_id res chain seq x y z
N MET A 1 -1.35 8.66 70.44
CA MET A 1 -0.93 7.43 69.73
C MET A 1 -1.26 7.66 68.26
N MET A 2 -0.24 7.78 67.41
CA MET A 2 -0.40 7.98 65.96
C MET A 2 -0.40 6.61 65.30
N GLU A 3 -1.51 6.22 64.69
CA GLU A 3 -1.65 4.94 64.01
C GLU A 3 -1.37 5.13 62.52
N THR A 4 -0.29 4.50 62.06
CA THR A 4 0.19 4.53 60.69
C THR A 4 -0.69 3.63 59.83
N ILE A 5 -1.44 4.22 58.89
CA ILE A 5 -2.10 3.47 57.84
C ILE A 5 -1.07 3.01 56.79
N GLU A 6 -0.63 1.75 56.91
CA GLU A 6 0.14 1.07 55.87
C GLU A 6 -0.79 0.81 54.67
N ALA A 7 -0.60 1.59 53.60
CA ALA A 7 -1.19 1.31 52.30
C ALA A 7 -0.46 0.12 51.68
N LYS A 8 -1.04 -1.08 51.84
CA LYS A 8 -0.66 -2.27 51.08
C LYS A 8 -1.01 -2.04 49.61
N LEU A 9 0.01 -1.66 48.83
CA LEU A 9 -0.08 -1.55 47.38
C LEU A 9 -0.19 -2.97 46.81
N ASP A 10 -1.43 -3.46 46.65
CA ASP A 10 -1.73 -4.64 45.83
C ASP A 10 -1.48 -4.26 44.37
N SER A 11 -0.22 -4.36 43.95
CA SER A 11 0.17 -4.23 42.55
C SER A 11 -0.06 -5.58 41.88
N SER A 12 -1.34 -5.96 41.77
CA SER A 12 -1.75 -6.99 40.81
C SER A 12 -1.68 -6.36 39.41
N PRO A 13 -0.79 -6.82 38.51
CA PRO A 13 -0.75 -6.28 37.16
C PRO A 13 -2.05 -6.65 36.47
N VAL A 14 -2.88 -5.63 36.19
CA VAL A 14 -3.99 -5.74 35.25
C VAL A 14 -3.45 -6.39 33.98
N PRO A 15 -4.06 -7.45 33.45
CA PRO A 15 -3.63 -7.99 32.18
C PRO A 15 -3.96 -6.94 31.12
N VAL A 16 -2.96 -6.13 30.78
CA VAL A 16 -2.91 -5.49 29.46
C VAL A 16 -3.22 -6.60 28.45
N PRO A 17 -4.18 -6.39 27.52
CA PRO A 17 -4.39 -7.32 26.43
C PRO A 17 -3.03 -7.56 25.79
N GLN A 18 -2.46 -8.73 26.06
CA GLN A 18 -1.13 -9.06 25.57
C GLN A 18 -1.27 -9.03 24.06
N VAL A 19 -0.60 -8.06 23.42
CA VAL A 19 -0.34 -8.09 21.99
C VAL A 19 0.28 -9.46 21.78
N LYS A 20 -0.51 -10.37 21.19
CA LYS A 20 -0.06 -11.73 20.89
C LYS A 20 1.26 -11.54 20.18
N SER A 21 2.35 -11.96 20.82
CA SER A 21 3.68 -11.80 20.29
C SER A 21 3.64 -12.21 18.82
N PRO A 22 3.95 -11.30 17.87
CA PRO A 22 3.97 -11.67 16.48
C PRO A 22 5.14 -12.64 16.36
N GLY A 23 4.82 -13.93 16.35
CA GLY A 23 5.79 -14.96 16.00
C GLY A 23 6.29 -14.60 14.61
N VAL A 24 7.56 -14.20 14.52
CA VAL A 24 8.42 -14.19 13.32
C VAL A 24 7.62 -14.06 12.01
N SER A 25 7.07 -12.88 11.72
CA SER A 25 6.83 -12.47 10.33
C SER A 25 8.10 -11.78 9.86
N GLU A 26 9.03 -12.56 9.32
CA GLU A 26 10.36 -12.06 8.92
C GLU A 26 10.38 -11.25 7.62
N ARG A 27 9.20 -10.96 7.03
CA ARG A 27 9.01 -9.75 6.23
C ARG A 27 8.34 -8.73 7.13
N SER A 28 9.12 -7.76 7.63
CA SER A 28 8.57 -6.68 8.44
C SER A 28 7.49 -5.98 7.65
N PHE A 29 6.30 -5.80 8.23
CA PHE A 29 5.25 -4.98 7.65
C PHE A 29 5.79 -3.60 7.20
N VAL A 30 6.75 -3.06 7.95
CA VAL A 30 7.45 -1.80 7.60
C VAL A 30 8.17 -1.91 6.26
N ASP A 31 8.90 -2.99 6.01
CA ASP A 31 9.61 -3.19 4.74
C ASP A 31 8.58 -3.28 3.60
N ALA A 32 7.50 -4.04 3.81
CA ALA A 32 6.40 -4.18 2.87
C ALA A 32 5.70 -2.86 2.52
N LEU A 33 5.68 -1.89 3.44
CA LEU A 33 5.16 -0.54 3.18
C LEU A 33 6.13 0.35 2.40
N VAL A 34 7.43 0.21 2.65
CA VAL A 34 8.47 1.03 2.02
C VAL A 34 8.70 0.62 0.57
N ASP A 35 8.76 -0.69 0.31
CA ASP A 35 9.09 -1.21 -1.03
C ASP A 35 8.33 -2.50 -1.37
N PRO A 36 6.99 -2.40 -1.55
CA PRO A 36 6.17 -3.58 -1.82
C PRO A 36 6.55 -4.28 -3.14
N VAL A 37 7.00 -3.53 -4.14
CA VAL A 37 7.33 -4.04 -5.48
C VAL A 37 8.50 -5.03 -5.44
N ASN A 38 9.50 -4.75 -4.60
CA ASN A 38 10.68 -5.63 -4.49
C ASN A 38 10.47 -6.78 -3.50
N ILE A 39 9.48 -6.68 -2.62
CA ILE A 39 9.20 -7.72 -1.60
C ILE A 39 8.22 -8.77 -2.13
N PHE A 40 7.25 -8.34 -2.93
CA PHE A 40 6.21 -9.21 -3.47
C PHE A 40 6.34 -9.31 -4.98
N ALA A 41 6.36 -10.55 -5.51
CA ALA A 41 6.38 -10.73 -6.95
C ALA A 41 5.03 -10.35 -7.57
N SER A 42 3.93 -10.36 -6.80
CA SER A 42 2.61 -9.87 -7.23
C SER A 42 1.76 -9.29 -6.10
N PRO A 43 0.83 -8.36 -6.39
CA PRO A 43 -0.11 -7.83 -5.39
C PRO A 43 -0.98 -8.91 -4.74
N ARG A 44 -1.21 -10.03 -5.45
CA ARG A 44 -1.93 -11.19 -4.93
C ARG A 44 -1.22 -11.85 -3.74
N GLU A 45 0.11 -11.81 -3.68
CA GLU A 45 0.86 -12.33 -2.53
C GLU A 45 0.55 -11.54 -1.25
N VAL A 46 0.22 -10.26 -1.37
CA VAL A 46 -0.23 -9.43 -0.23
C VAL A 46 -1.61 -9.89 0.23
N VAL A 47 -2.53 -10.13 -0.71
CA VAL A 47 -3.90 -10.63 -0.43
C VAL A 47 -3.85 -11.97 0.29
N GLU A 48 -3.05 -12.90 -0.22
CA GLU A 48 -2.90 -14.27 0.30
C GLU A 48 -1.97 -14.36 1.52
N HIS A 49 -1.34 -13.24 1.94
CA HIS A 49 -0.41 -13.25 3.06
C HIS A 49 -1.10 -13.71 4.35
N PRO A 50 -0.64 -14.80 5.00
CA PRO A 50 -1.37 -15.42 6.10
C PRO A 50 -1.28 -14.63 7.41
N TRP A 51 -0.33 -13.71 7.52
CA TRP A 51 -0.01 -13.04 8.79
C TRP A 51 -0.30 -11.54 8.81
N PHE A 52 -0.67 -10.95 7.68
CA PHE A 52 -1.14 -9.56 7.69
C PHE A 52 -2.62 -9.52 7.99
N SER A 53 -3.00 -8.58 8.84
CA SER A 53 -4.39 -8.15 8.98
C SER A 53 -4.89 -7.52 7.68
N ASP A 54 -6.21 -7.47 7.52
CA ASP A 54 -6.83 -6.82 6.35
C ASP A 54 -6.47 -5.34 6.26
N GLU A 55 -6.27 -4.67 7.41
CA GLU A 55 -5.82 -3.27 7.45
C GLU A 55 -4.38 -3.14 6.94
N GLU A 56 -3.45 -3.99 7.38
CA GLU A 56 -2.07 -3.99 6.89
C GLU A 56 -2.01 -4.28 5.38
N LYS A 57 -2.77 -5.26 4.91
CA LYS A 57 -2.87 -5.57 3.47
C LYS A 57 -3.39 -4.37 2.68
N ARG A 58 -4.45 -3.72 3.17
CA ARG A 58 -4.99 -2.49 2.59
C ARG A 58 -3.93 -1.40 2.53
N THR A 59 -3.19 -1.15 3.60
CA THR A 59 -2.17 -0.10 3.64
C THR A 59 -1.01 -0.39 2.67
N ILE A 60 -0.54 -1.63 2.60
CA ILE A 60 0.48 -2.04 1.63
C ILE A 60 0.00 -1.81 0.19
N LEU A 61 -1.22 -2.25 -0.13
CA LEU A 61 -1.79 -2.12 -1.47
C LEU A 61 -2.04 -0.65 -1.84
N LEU A 62 -2.44 0.20 -0.88
CA LEU A 62 -2.55 1.65 -1.09
C LEU A 62 -1.20 2.31 -1.39
N SER A 63 -0.14 1.93 -0.65
CA SER A 63 1.23 2.41 -0.90
C SER A 63 1.67 2.03 -2.32
N TRP A 64 1.50 0.76 -2.68
CA TRP A 64 1.85 0.24 -3.99
C TRP A 64 1.04 0.91 -5.13
N ALA A 65 -0.27 1.11 -4.94
CA ALA A 65 -1.11 1.76 -5.93
C ALA A 65 -0.64 3.19 -6.23
N ARG A 66 -0.21 3.93 -5.20
CA ARG A 66 0.37 5.26 -5.36
C ARG A 66 1.65 5.22 -6.19
N ASP A 67 2.57 4.30 -5.90
CA ASP A 67 3.84 4.20 -6.61
C ASP A 67 3.63 3.84 -8.09
N GLU A 68 2.77 2.86 -8.39
CA GLU A 68 2.44 2.46 -9.75
C GLU A 68 1.72 3.57 -10.53
N LEU A 69 0.88 4.38 -9.86
CA LEU A 69 0.22 5.53 -10.49
C LEU A 69 1.24 6.62 -10.88
N VAL A 70 2.27 6.83 -10.06
CA VAL A 70 3.38 7.73 -10.40
C VAL A 70 4.14 7.20 -11.62
N ILE A 71 4.44 5.90 -11.66
CA ILE A 71 5.08 5.26 -12.82
C ILE A 71 4.23 5.44 -14.08
N GLU A 72 2.91 5.17 -14.01
CA GLU A 72 1.97 5.35 -15.12
C GLU A 72 1.98 6.80 -15.65
N GLN A 73 2.00 7.78 -14.75
CA GLN A 73 2.04 9.19 -15.11
C GLN A 73 3.37 9.57 -15.78
N VAL A 74 4.49 9.13 -15.24
CA VAL A 74 5.84 9.42 -15.77
C VAL A 74 6.02 8.73 -17.13
N ALA A 75 5.65 7.45 -17.24
CA ALA A 75 5.72 6.69 -18.49
C ALA A 75 4.89 7.35 -19.59
N SER A 76 3.69 7.83 -19.25
CA SER A 76 2.80 8.52 -20.21
C SER A 76 3.38 9.84 -20.73
N ARG A 77 4.21 10.53 -19.94
CA ARG A 77 4.78 11.85 -20.30
C ARG A 77 6.14 11.78 -20.97
N ILE A 78 7.03 10.91 -20.49
CA ILE A 78 8.45 10.92 -20.89
C ILE A 78 8.72 9.88 -22.00
N MET A 79 8.05 8.73 -21.94
CA MET A 79 8.33 7.59 -22.82
C MET A 79 7.03 6.99 -23.38
N PRO A 80 6.23 7.77 -24.13
CA PRO A 80 4.95 7.29 -24.65
C PRO A 80 5.11 6.05 -25.55
N ASP A 81 6.25 5.94 -26.24
CA ASP A 81 6.56 4.86 -27.18
C ASP A 81 7.04 3.57 -26.49
N LEU A 82 7.54 3.63 -25.25
CA LEU A 82 8.17 2.47 -24.60
C LEU A 82 7.15 1.44 -24.06
N GLN A 83 5.84 1.71 -24.12
CA GLN A 83 4.80 0.77 -23.64
C GLN A 83 5.12 0.17 -22.25
N VAL A 84 5.72 0.98 -21.36
CA VAL A 84 5.96 0.55 -19.97
C VAL A 84 4.60 0.28 -19.36
N LYS A 85 4.28 -0.98 -19.13
CA LYS A 85 3.05 -1.41 -18.50
C LYS A 85 3.26 -1.31 -16.99
N SER A 86 2.68 -0.32 -16.35
CA SER A 86 2.58 -0.34 -14.89
C SER A 86 1.74 -1.53 -14.46
N ARG A 87 1.91 -1.95 -13.21
CA ARG A 87 1.15 -3.05 -12.61
C ARG A 87 -0.12 -2.55 -11.93
N ILE A 88 -0.49 -1.30 -12.18
CA ILE A 88 -1.57 -0.59 -11.46
C ILE A 88 -2.89 -1.34 -11.50
N ASP A 89 -3.26 -1.96 -12.63
CA ASP A 89 -4.54 -2.66 -12.75
C ASP A 89 -4.59 -3.89 -11.82
N ALA A 90 -3.48 -4.62 -11.67
CA ALA A 90 -3.39 -5.76 -10.76
C ALA A 90 -3.39 -5.32 -9.28
N VAL A 91 -2.79 -4.17 -8.98
CA VAL A 91 -2.84 -3.60 -7.62
C VAL A 91 -4.26 -3.14 -7.28
N ILE A 92 -4.96 -2.49 -8.22
CA ILE A 92 -6.36 -2.07 -8.06
C ILE A 92 -7.26 -3.28 -7.80
N GLU A 93 -7.11 -4.35 -8.57
CA GLU A 93 -7.88 -5.59 -8.39
C GLU A 93 -7.65 -6.19 -7.00
N ALA A 94 -6.38 -6.24 -6.55
CA ALA A 94 -6.05 -6.71 -5.21
C ALA A 94 -6.65 -5.79 -4.12
N LEU A 95 -6.52 -4.46 -4.28
CA LEU A 95 -7.03 -3.47 -3.34
C LEU A 95 -8.55 -3.53 -3.20
N ALA A 96 -9.28 -3.86 -4.27
CA ALA A 96 -10.74 -3.96 -4.25
C ALA A 96 -11.27 -5.01 -3.25
N ASN A 97 -10.45 -5.99 -2.84
CA ASN A 97 -10.82 -6.96 -1.81
C ASN A 97 -10.90 -6.33 -0.40
N PHE A 98 -10.20 -5.22 -0.16
CA PHE A 98 -10.08 -4.58 1.15
C PHE A 98 -10.63 -3.15 1.19
N ASP A 99 -10.60 -2.45 0.06
CA ASP A 99 -11.10 -1.09 -0.09
C ASP A 99 -11.62 -0.82 -1.52
N PRO A 100 -12.89 -1.19 -1.80
CA PRO A 100 -13.50 -0.97 -3.11
C PRO A 100 -13.60 0.50 -3.51
N ALA A 101 -13.76 1.40 -2.54
CA ALA A 101 -13.89 2.83 -2.80
C ALA A 101 -12.57 3.41 -3.32
N ALA A 102 -11.46 3.16 -2.61
CA ALA A 102 -10.15 3.58 -3.05
C ALA A 102 -9.75 2.93 -4.40
N ALA A 103 -10.07 1.64 -4.60
CA ALA A 103 -9.83 0.97 -5.88
C ALA A 103 -10.53 1.69 -7.05
N GLY A 104 -11.77 2.14 -6.86
CA GLY A 104 -12.50 2.93 -7.86
C GLY A 104 -11.85 4.29 -8.17
N GLU A 105 -11.32 4.97 -7.16
CA GLU A 105 -10.58 6.23 -7.32
C GLU A 105 -9.29 6.03 -8.12
N TYR A 106 -8.47 5.05 -7.76
CA TYR A 106 -7.22 4.72 -8.48
C TYR A 106 -7.48 4.30 -9.92
N HIS A 107 -8.54 3.51 -10.17
CA HIS A 107 -8.94 3.13 -11.52
C HIS A 107 -9.29 4.35 -12.37
N SER A 108 -10.09 5.28 -11.82
CA SER A 108 -10.47 6.52 -12.51
C SER A 108 -9.26 7.41 -12.78
N ALA A 109 -8.31 7.48 -11.84
CA ALA A 109 -7.06 8.22 -12.00
C ALA A 109 -6.18 7.63 -13.12
N ALA A 110 -5.98 6.30 -13.14
CA ALA A 110 -5.22 5.61 -14.17
C ALA A 110 -5.84 5.80 -15.56
N GLN A 111 -7.17 5.69 -15.67
CA GLN A 111 -7.89 5.96 -16.94
C GLN A 111 -7.71 7.40 -17.42
N SER A 112 -7.71 8.37 -16.51
CA SER A 112 -7.51 9.78 -16.85
C SER A 112 -6.11 10.03 -17.42
N ILE A 113 -5.08 9.41 -16.83
CA ILE A 113 -3.69 9.49 -17.33
C ILE A 113 -3.58 8.87 -18.73
N ARG A 114 -4.15 7.67 -18.92
CA ARG A 114 -4.14 6.96 -20.22
C ARG A 114 -4.90 7.74 -21.31
N SER A 115 -5.99 8.40 -20.94
CA SER A 115 -6.78 9.24 -21.86
C SER A 115 -6.07 10.54 -22.23
N ASP A 116 -5.27 11.12 -21.32
CA ASP A 116 -4.42 12.26 -21.65
C ASP A 116 -3.33 11.89 -22.67
N LYS A 117 -2.71 10.71 -22.50
CA LYS A 117 -1.73 10.17 -23.45
C LYS A 117 -2.29 10.04 -24.86
N SER A 118 -3.51 9.52 -25.03
CA SER A 118 -4.12 9.37 -26.37
C SER A 118 -4.51 10.69 -27.01
N ARG A 119 -4.74 11.74 -26.20
CA ARG A 119 -5.09 13.09 -26.65
C ARG A 119 -3.89 13.94 -27.04
N GLN A 120 -2.66 13.60 -26.61
CA GLN A 120 -1.44 14.27 -27.05
C GLN A 120 -1.07 13.76 -28.45
N PRO A 121 -1.36 14.49 -29.54
CA PRO A 121 -0.84 14.12 -30.85
C PRO A 121 0.66 14.41 -30.83
N VAL A 122 1.42 13.78 -31.74
CA VAL A 122 2.85 13.99 -32.01
C VAL A 122 3.16 15.48 -32.29
N ARG A 123 3.16 16.31 -31.24
CA ARG A 123 3.49 17.73 -31.28
C ARG A 123 4.97 17.91 -30.98
N ARG A 124 5.79 17.09 -31.63
CA ARG A 124 7.21 17.34 -31.82
C ARG A 124 7.47 17.38 -33.31
N ARG A 125 6.91 18.40 -33.98
CA ARG A 125 7.57 18.95 -35.17
C ARG A 125 8.86 19.56 -34.66
N ILE A 126 9.94 18.83 -34.85
CA ILE A 126 11.30 19.32 -34.73
C ILE A 126 11.41 20.41 -35.79
N SER A 127 11.34 21.67 -35.38
CA SER A 127 11.78 22.78 -36.21
C SER A 127 13.29 22.88 -36.00
N HIS A 128 14.04 22.41 -36.99
CA HIS A 128 15.46 22.67 -37.14
C HIS A 128 15.66 23.75 -38.20
#